data_AF-G2X963-F1
#
_entry.id   AF-G2X963-F1
#
_cell.length_a   1.000
_cell.length_b   1.000
_cell.length_c   1.000
_cell.angle_alpha   90.00
_cell.angle_beta   90.00
_cell.angle_gamma   90.00
#
_symmetry.space_group_name_H-M   'P 1'
#
loop_
_entity.id
_entity.type
_entity.pdbx_description
1 polymer ?
#
loop_
_entity_poly.entity_id
_entity_poly.type
_entity_poly.pdbx_seq_one_letter_code
_entity_poly.pdbx_strand_id
1 'polypeptide(L)'
;MSAHLPSRRIALSAHSTLSSLATGAPSSQRLLPLNQRRTKWSLPSLFGRGRKASDPGNRSSGGHDLDDPKVRQRLLAEQQQTKAPALSDSIFQDEVEAATSDSLAARTNVPDGARQATPAEAAAWRLDPDPRSRVRWERKRVIQMVQRQTASSEPSDYARRVERIRQTERQMTHKSPFLETSTKKLVMLARQIQGKTLQDALTQMTYSKKKMAREVKFQLEEARDFAVVSRGMGLGKAGAAPGGDKDAALIKIKTKDGQTLKITDPSSLYVAEAWVNKGPSRNRRIEFKGRGRTGVIISPSTDTFRGESVS
;
A
#
# COMPACT_ATOMS: atom_id res chain seq x y z
N MET A 1 13.05 21.04 -64.19
CA MET A 1 12.67 21.99 -63.13
C MET A 1 13.66 21.86 -62.00
N SER A 2 14.29 22.97 -61.62
CA SER A 2 15.53 23.04 -60.84
C SER A 2 15.35 22.70 -59.37
N ALA A 3 16.29 21.93 -58.83
CA ALA A 3 16.42 21.65 -57.41
C ALA A 3 17.01 22.87 -56.68
N HIS A 4 16.30 23.38 -55.67
CA HIS A 4 16.81 24.41 -54.76
C HIS A 4 17.31 23.76 -53.47
N LEU A 5 18.63 23.65 -53.33
CA LEU A 5 19.32 23.39 -52.07
C LEU A 5 19.80 24.74 -51.49
N PRO A 6 19.48 25.12 -50.25
CA PRO A 6 20.10 26.27 -49.61
C PRO A 6 21.49 25.91 -49.09
N SER A 7 22.48 26.64 -49.59
CA SER A 7 23.90 26.57 -49.24
C SER A 7 24.21 27.30 -47.92
N ARG A 8 25.28 26.80 -47.27
CA ARG A 8 25.88 27.26 -46.01
C ARG A 8 26.09 28.78 -45.93
N ARG A 9 25.91 29.34 -44.72
CA ARG A 9 26.69 30.48 -44.22
C ARG A 9 27.50 30.06 -43.00
N ILE A 10 28.82 30.10 -43.14
CA ILE A 10 29.80 29.99 -42.07
C ILE A 10 30.02 31.41 -41.55
N ALA A 11 29.85 31.63 -40.24
CA ALA A 11 30.29 32.83 -39.57
C ALA A 11 31.32 32.43 -38.50
N LEU A 12 32.55 32.93 -38.66
CA LEU A 12 33.66 32.86 -37.71
C LEU A 12 33.75 34.21 -37.00
N SER A 13 33.69 34.21 -35.67
CA SER A 13 34.23 35.23 -34.72
C SER A 13 33.69 34.87 -33.33
N ALA A 14 34.37 34.94 -32.19
CA ALA A 14 35.74 35.21 -31.78
C ALA A 14 35.87 34.61 -30.36
N HIS A 15 37.09 34.33 -29.90
CA HIS A 15 37.34 33.80 -28.56
C HIS A 15 37.27 34.92 -27.53
N SER A 16 36.39 34.82 -26.53
CA SER A 16 36.41 35.66 -25.34
C SER A 16 36.98 34.84 -24.17
N THR A 17 38.19 35.20 -23.76
CA THR A 17 38.82 34.73 -22.53
C THR A 17 38.21 35.49 -21.36
N LEU A 18 37.32 34.84 -20.61
CA LEU A 18 36.90 35.30 -19.30
C LEU A 18 37.42 34.33 -18.25
N SER A 19 38.36 34.83 -17.43
CA SER A 19 38.84 34.21 -16.20
C SER A 19 37.68 33.79 -15.30
N SER A 20 37.59 32.50 -14.97
CA SER A 20 36.78 32.05 -13.83
C SER A 20 37.66 31.92 -12.60
N LEU A 21 37.38 32.72 -11.57
CA LEU A 21 37.86 32.49 -10.21
C LEU A 21 37.42 31.08 -9.76
N ALA A 22 38.39 30.24 -9.41
CA ALA A 22 38.15 28.97 -8.77
C ALA A 22 37.66 29.21 -7.33
N THR A 23 36.35 29.10 -7.12
CA THR A 23 35.78 28.89 -5.78
C THR A 23 35.72 27.39 -5.53
N GLY A 24 36.50 26.92 -4.56
CA GLY A 24 36.54 25.51 -4.17
C GLY A 24 35.17 25.00 -3.74
N ALA A 25 34.67 23.99 -4.44
CA ALA A 25 33.45 23.29 -4.04
C ALA A 25 33.72 22.51 -2.74
N PRO A 26 32.89 22.64 -1.70
CA PRO A 26 32.97 21.71 -0.57
C PRO A 26 32.58 20.33 -1.08
N SER A 27 33.51 19.39 -0.93
CA SER A 27 33.32 17.96 -1.08
C SER A 27 32.02 17.55 -0.39
N SER A 28 30.97 17.37 -1.19
CA SER A 28 29.70 16.82 -0.72
C SER A 28 29.93 15.34 -0.49
N GLN A 29 30.42 15.01 0.70
CA GLN A 29 30.42 13.64 1.21
C GLN A 29 28.98 13.15 1.11
N ARG A 30 28.73 12.25 0.15
CA ARG A 30 27.44 11.56 0.05
C ARG A 30 27.32 10.71 1.30
N LEU A 31 26.60 11.21 2.30
CA LEU A 31 26.08 10.40 3.37
C LEU A 31 25.16 9.36 2.72
N LEU A 32 25.70 8.15 2.50
CA LEU A 32 24.89 6.99 2.20
C LEU A 32 23.87 6.85 3.34
N PRO A 33 22.60 6.49 3.06
CA PRO A 33 21.66 6.23 4.13
C PRO A 33 22.25 5.11 4.98
N LEU A 34 22.59 5.45 6.23
CA LEU A 34 23.02 4.50 7.23
C LEU A 34 21.78 3.64 7.55
N ASN A 35 21.62 2.54 6.81
CA ASN A 35 20.62 1.54 7.12
C ASN A 35 20.99 0.94 8.48
N GLN A 36 20.40 1.47 9.55
CA GLN A 36 20.53 0.91 10.89
C GLN A 36 19.88 -0.47 10.89
N ARG A 37 20.70 -1.52 10.78
CA ARG A 37 20.25 -2.90 10.94
C ARG A 37 19.88 -3.08 12.42
N ARG A 38 18.58 -3.12 12.73
CA ARG A 38 18.08 -3.48 14.07
C ARG A 38 18.30 -4.99 14.27
N THR A 39 19.48 -5.39 14.74
CA THR A 39 19.88 -6.80 14.92
C THR A 39 19.44 -7.41 16.26
N LYS A 40 18.53 -6.77 17.00
CA LYS A 40 18.10 -7.27 18.32
C LYS A 40 17.54 -8.69 18.24
N TRP A 41 16.92 -9.06 17.11
CA TRP A 41 16.37 -10.40 16.85
C TRP A 41 16.99 -11.03 15.60
N SER A 42 18.30 -10.93 15.45
CA SER A 42 18.99 -11.68 14.40
C SER A 42 18.96 -13.19 14.69
N LEU A 43 18.90 -14.00 13.63
CA LEU A 43 18.85 -15.47 13.62
C LEU A 43 19.75 -16.22 14.64
N PRO A 44 20.94 -15.74 15.07
CA PRO A 44 21.67 -16.38 16.17
C PRO A 44 20.91 -16.45 17.50
N SER A 45 19.88 -15.64 17.74
CA SER A 45 19.04 -15.76 18.96
C SER A 45 17.94 -16.82 18.84
N LEU A 46 17.47 -17.11 17.61
CA LEU A 46 16.43 -18.12 17.31
C LEU A 46 17.02 -19.54 17.17
N PHE A 47 18.28 -19.66 16.75
CA PHE A 47 18.98 -20.94 16.57
C PHE A 47 20.19 -21.14 17.50
N GLY A 48 20.53 -20.16 18.35
CA GLY A 48 21.74 -20.16 19.18
C GLY A 48 21.47 -20.14 20.69
N ARG A 49 20.47 -20.88 21.16
CA ARG A 49 20.31 -21.15 22.61
C ARG A 49 21.32 -22.22 23.04
N GLY A 50 22.61 -21.88 23.05
CA GLY A 50 23.65 -22.87 23.40
C GLY A 50 25.07 -22.37 23.61
N ARG A 51 25.40 -21.10 23.34
CA ARG A 51 26.73 -20.56 23.67
C ARG A 51 26.61 -19.13 24.20
N LYS A 52 26.30 -19.01 25.49
CA LYS A 52 26.54 -17.76 26.23
C LYS A 52 27.79 -17.98 27.07
N ALA A 53 28.96 -17.70 26.49
CA ALA A 53 30.11 -17.33 27.31
C ALA A 53 29.76 -15.98 27.94
N SER A 54 29.83 -15.91 29.26
CA SER A 54 29.54 -14.73 30.05
C SER A 54 30.66 -13.70 29.85
N ASP A 55 30.53 -12.87 28.82
CA ASP A 55 31.35 -11.66 28.69
C ASP A 55 30.57 -10.45 29.23
N PRO A 56 30.96 -9.88 30.39
CA PRO A 56 30.25 -8.77 31.02
C PRO A 56 30.33 -7.46 30.22
N GLY A 57 31.24 -7.35 29.23
CA GLY A 57 31.42 -6.14 28.41
C GLY A 57 30.35 -5.91 27.33
N ASN A 58 29.50 -6.89 27.02
CA ASN A 58 28.57 -6.81 25.89
C ASN A 58 27.14 -6.40 26.25
N ARG A 59 26.89 -5.92 27.48
CA ARG A 59 25.55 -5.47 27.93
C ARG A 59 25.05 -4.19 27.26
N SER A 60 25.92 -3.47 26.55
CA SER A 60 25.55 -2.23 25.84
C SER A 60 25.11 -2.44 24.39
N SER A 61 25.29 -3.64 23.80
CA SER A 61 24.93 -3.91 22.40
C SER A 61 23.59 -4.65 22.23
N GLY A 62 23.06 -5.23 23.32
CA GLY A 62 21.69 -5.75 23.38
C GLY A 62 20.77 -4.64 23.85
N GLY A 63 19.90 -4.13 22.97
CA GLY A 63 19.03 -3.00 23.30
C GLY A 63 18.31 -3.17 24.64
N HIS A 64 18.09 -2.09 25.38
CA HIS A 64 17.40 -2.06 26.67
C HIS A 64 16.21 -3.03 26.73
N ASP A 65 16.08 -3.79 27.82
CA ASP A 65 14.94 -4.68 28.06
C ASP A 65 13.67 -3.85 28.24
N LEU A 66 12.93 -3.67 27.13
CA LEU A 66 11.66 -2.93 27.09
C LEU A 66 10.50 -3.71 27.72
N ASP A 67 10.77 -4.94 28.14
CA ASP A 67 9.84 -5.80 28.87
C ASP A 67 9.70 -5.35 30.33
N ASP A 68 10.71 -4.66 30.88
CA ASP A 68 10.62 -4.06 32.22
C ASP A 68 9.81 -2.74 32.19
N PRO A 69 8.71 -2.63 32.95
CA PRO A 69 7.83 -1.45 32.91
C PRO A 69 8.56 -0.18 33.35
N LYS A 70 9.50 -0.27 34.30
CA LYS A 70 10.31 0.85 34.79
C LYS A 70 11.29 1.36 33.73
N VAL A 71 11.94 0.45 33.01
CA VAL A 71 12.87 0.78 31.92
C VAL A 71 12.11 1.45 30.77
N ARG A 72 10.93 0.91 30.44
CA ARG A 72 10.04 1.50 29.45
C ARG A 72 9.57 2.91 29.83
N GLN A 73 9.15 3.12 31.08
CA GLN A 73 8.73 4.44 31.56
C GLN A 73 9.88 5.45 31.51
N ARG A 74 11.07 5.06 31.96
CA ARG A 74 12.27 5.92 31.91
C ARG A 74 12.61 6.33 30.48
N LEU A 75 12.59 5.39 29.55
CA LEU A 75 12.92 5.65 28.15
C LEU A 75 11.85 6.52 27.47
N LEU A 76 10.57 6.32 27.80
CA LEU A 76 9.50 7.20 27.33
C LEU A 76 9.65 8.62 27.88
N ALA A 77 10.04 8.78 29.15
CA ALA A 77 10.32 10.09 29.75
C ALA A 77 11.53 10.77 29.07
N GLU A 78 12.60 10.02 28.80
CA GLU A 78 13.79 10.50 28.09
C GLU A 78 13.48 10.91 26.64
N GLN A 79 12.62 10.17 25.94
CA GLN A 79 12.14 10.54 24.60
C GLN A 79 11.25 11.78 24.59
N GLN A 80 10.52 12.05 25.68
CA GLN A 80 9.72 13.28 25.80
C GLN A 80 10.62 14.48 26.08
N GLN A 81 11.61 14.32 26.96
CA GLN A 81 12.59 15.36 27.29
C GLN A 81 13.47 15.76 26.10
N THR A 82 13.84 14.81 25.23
CA THR A 82 14.66 15.09 24.04
C THR A 82 13.89 15.75 22.88
N LYS A 83 12.55 15.66 22.87
CA LYS A 83 11.70 16.28 21.83
C LYS A 83 11.24 17.68 22.21
N ALA A 84 11.15 17.99 23.49
CA ALA A 84 10.99 19.37 23.94
C ALA A 84 12.37 20.06 23.88
N PRO A 85 12.51 21.27 23.34
CA PRO A 85 13.67 22.08 23.69
C PRO A 85 13.69 22.19 25.21
N ALA A 86 14.86 22.15 25.85
CA ALA A 86 14.95 22.33 27.29
C ALA A 86 14.44 23.74 27.64
N LEU A 87 13.15 23.84 27.93
CA LEU A 87 12.43 25.07 28.30
C LEU A 87 12.67 25.41 29.78
N SER A 88 13.71 24.86 30.39
CA SER A 88 14.04 24.99 31.82
C SER A 88 14.33 26.42 32.27
N ASP A 89 14.20 27.40 31.38
CA ASP A 89 14.41 28.82 31.61
C ASP A 89 13.37 29.70 30.87
N SER A 90 12.25 29.10 30.42
CA SER A 90 11.21 29.83 29.68
C SER A 90 10.03 30.19 30.58
N ILE A 91 9.63 31.46 30.56
CA ILE A 91 8.51 32.04 31.32
C ILE A 91 7.19 31.26 31.20
N PHE A 92 7.00 30.49 30.13
CA PHE A 92 5.77 29.72 29.88
C PHE A 92 5.82 28.26 30.35
N GLN A 93 6.81 27.89 31.17
CA GLN A 93 6.98 26.51 31.61
C GLN A 93 5.77 25.97 32.39
N ASP A 94 5.23 26.74 33.33
CA ASP A 94 4.09 26.33 34.16
C ASP A 94 2.80 26.13 33.33
N GLU A 95 2.59 26.93 32.29
CA GLU A 95 1.43 26.78 31.39
C GLU A 95 1.54 25.52 30.50
N VAL A 96 2.75 25.17 30.05
CA VAL A 96 2.97 23.96 29.23
C VAL A 96 2.87 22.69 30.07
N GLU A 97 3.37 22.70 31.31
CA GLU A 97 3.24 21.58 32.25
C GLU A 97 1.78 21.35 32.68
N ALA A 98 1.01 22.43 32.89
CA ALA A 98 -0.44 22.35 33.13
C ALA A 98 -1.19 21.77 31.91
N ALA A 99 -0.89 22.24 30.69
CA ALA A 99 -1.55 21.75 29.47
C ALA A 99 -1.21 20.28 29.16
N THR A 100 0.03 19.85 29.42
CA THR A 100 0.46 18.46 29.17
C THR A 100 -0.12 17.49 30.20
N SER A 101 -0.21 17.88 31.48
CA SER A 101 -0.82 17.05 32.54
C SER A 101 -2.32 16.84 32.33
N ASP A 102 -3.07 17.86 31.92
CA ASP A 102 -4.48 17.75 31.52
C ASP A 102 -4.66 16.81 30.31
N SER A 103 -3.77 16.93 29.31
CA SER A 103 -3.77 16.03 28.16
C SER A 103 -3.43 14.58 28.52
N LEU A 104 -2.59 14.37 29.54
CA LEU A 104 -2.22 13.05 30.06
C LEU A 104 -3.39 12.42 30.82
N ALA A 105 -4.08 13.19 31.67
CA ALA A 105 -5.27 12.75 32.38
C ALA A 105 -6.38 12.32 31.42
N ALA A 106 -6.64 13.11 30.37
CA ALA A 106 -7.60 12.78 29.32
C ALA A 106 -7.25 11.49 28.53
N ARG A 107 -5.96 11.16 28.40
CA ARG A 107 -5.48 9.94 27.71
C ARG A 107 -5.63 8.65 28.52
N THR A 108 -5.77 8.73 29.85
CA THR A 108 -5.87 7.53 30.71
C THR A 108 -7.22 6.81 30.62
N ASN A 109 -8.29 7.48 30.17
CA ASN A 109 -9.65 6.93 30.07
C ASN A 109 -9.98 6.22 28.74
N VAL A 110 -9.00 6.01 27.85
CA VAL A 110 -9.23 5.33 26.55
C VAL A 110 -8.91 3.83 26.65
N PRO A 111 -9.83 2.92 26.28
CA PRO A 111 -9.61 1.48 26.35
C PRO A 111 -8.42 1.03 25.49
N ASP A 112 -7.70 0.02 25.97
CA ASP A 112 -6.39 -0.44 25.49
C ASP A 112 -6.28 -0.76 23.98
N GLY A 113 -7.40 -1.06 23.31
CA GLY A 113 -7.44 -1.37 21.87
C GLY A 113 -7.09 -0.19 20.94
N ALA A 114 -7.19 1.06 21.41
CA ALA A 114 -6.93 2.26 20.60
C ALA A 114 -5.47 2.77 20.68
N ARG A 115 -4.59 2.11 21.45
CA ARG A 115 -3.25 2.62 21.82
C ARG A 115 -2.15 2.45 20.74
N GLN A 116 -2.50 2.31 19.46
CA GLN A 116 -1.53 2.03 18.39
C GLN A 116 -1.49 3.05 17.24
N ALA A 117 -1.94 4.28 17.46
CA ALA A 117 -1.44 5.37 16.62
C ALA A 117 0.04 5.55 16.98
N THR A 118 0.93 4.78 16.32
CA THR A 118 2.37 5.04 16.39
C THR A 118 2.55 6.52 16.11
N PRO A 119 3.24 7.27 16.97
CA PRO A 119 3.41 8.71 16.76
C PRO A 119 3.90 8.93 15.33
N ALA A 120 3.39 9.95 14.63
CA ALA A 120 3.66 10.16 13.21
C ALA A 120 5.16 10.06 12.86
N GLU A 121 6.01 10.50 13.79
CA GLU A 121 7.47 10.38 13.72
C GLU A 121 8.02 8.94 13.77
N ALA A 122 7.45 8.06 14.60
CA ALA A 122 7.81 6.64 14.63
C ALA A 122 7.32 5.88 13.39
N ALA A 123 6.23 6.36 12.78
CA ALA A 123 5.73 5.86 11.51
C ALA A 123 6.51 6.43 10.32
N ALA A 124 7.04 7.65 10.42
CA ALA A 124 7.71 8.37 9.33
C ALA A 124 8.80 7.54 8.67
N TRP A 125 9.61 6.83 9.45
CA TRP A 125 10.66 5.94 8.93
C TRP A 125 10.13 4.74 8.13
N ARG A 126 8.90 4.27 8.41
CA ARG A 126 8.24 3.18 7.69
C ARG A 126 7.40 3.67 6.51
N LEU A 127 6.75 4.82 6.66
CA LEU A 127 5.89 5.44 5.66
C LEU A 127 6.73 6.12 4.55
N ASP A 128 7.81 6.81 4.93
CA ASP A 128 8.68 7.59 4.06
C ASP A 128 10.15 7.11 4.17
N PRO A 129 10.52 5.97 3.57
CA PRO A 129 11.89 5.44 3.64
C PRO A 129 12.93 6.31 2.89
N ASP A 130 12.51 7.05 1.85
CA ASP A 130 13.38 7.98 1.12
C ASP A 130 12.67 9.33 0.88
N PRO A 131 12.85 10.32 1.78
CA PRO A 131 12.19 11.61 1.66
C PRO A 131 12.71 12.44 0.48
N ARG A 132 13.97 12.25 0.04
CA ARG A 132 14.55 13.08 -1.04
C ARG A 132 13.93 12.74 -2.39
N SER A 133 13.74 11.44 -2.68
CA SER A 133 13.07 11.04 -3.93
C SER A 133 11.60 11.42 -3.94
N ARG A 134 10.90 11.32 -2.79
CA ARG A 134 9.51 11.79 -2.65
C ARG A 134 9.37 13.27 -3.02
N VAL A 135 10.18 14.15 -2.44
CA VAL A 135 10.14 15.61 -2.74
C VAL A 135 10.43 15.90 -4.23
N ARG A 136 11.38 15.19 -4.85
CA ARG A 136 11.64 15.36 -6.30
C ARG A 136 10.46 14.90 -7.16
N TRP A 137 9.81 13.81 -6.76
CA TRP A 137 8.63 13.30 -7.44
C TRP A 137 7.43 14.24 -7.28
N GLU A 138 7.20 14.77 -6.07
CA GLU A 138 6.16 15.77 -5.78
C GLU A 138 6.36 17.02 -6.62
N ARG A 139 7.59 17.59 -6.64
CA ARG A 139 7.93 18.73 -7.50
C ARG A 139 7.62 18.43 -8.97
N LYS A 140 8.01 17.25 -9.48
CA LYS A 140 7.71 16.86 -10.87
C LYS A 140 6.20 16.77 -11.11
N ARG A 141 5.43 16.22 -10.17
CA ARG A 141 3.98 16.05 -10.30
C ARG A 141 3.25 17.38 -10.26
N VAL A 142 3.68 18.31 -9.39
CA VAL A 142 3.15 19.68 -9.33
C VAL A 142 3.46 20.43 -10.62
N ILE A 143 4.68 20.34 -11.15
CA ILE A 143 5.02 20.95 -12.45
C ILE A 143 4.13 20.38 -13.56
N GLN A 144 3.93 19.05 -13.61
CA GLN A 144 3.03 18.43 -14.59
C GLN A 144 1.57 18.90 -14.43
N MET A 145 1.11 19.07 -13.18
CA MET A 145 -0.23 19.57 -12.90
C MET A 145 -0.40 21.01 -13.39
N VAL A 146 0.53 21.91 -13.05
CA VAL A 146 0.52 23.31 -13.50
C VAL A 146 0.61 23.38 -15.03
N GLN A 147 1.53 22.62 -15.64
CA GLN A 147 1.64 22.56 -17.11
C GLN A 147 0.33 22.10 -17.76
N ARG A 148 -0.38 21.12 -17.20
CA ARG A 148 -1.68 20.68 -17.71
C ARG A 148 -2.77 21.74 -17.54
N GLN A 149 -2.69 22.57 -16.51
CA GLN A 149 -3.63 23.67 -16.28
C GLN A 149 -3.36 24.87 -17.20
N THR A 150 -2.09 25.16 -17.49
CA THR A 150 -1.67 26.30 -18.31
C THR A 150 -1.55 25.96 -19.80
N ALA A 151 -1.49 24.68 -20.16
CA ALA A 151 -1.45 24.27 -21.55
C ALA A 151 -2.76 24.66 -22.25
N SER A 152 -2.64 25.29 -23.41
CA SER A 152 -3.79 25.59 -24.27
C SER A 152 -4.39 24.33 -24.90
N SER A 153 -3.64 23.22 -24.93
CA SER A 153 -4.14 21.94 -25.42
C SER A 153 -4.78 21.14 -24.28
N GLU A 154 -6.08 20.89 -24.41
CA GLU A 154 -6.84 20.06 -23.49
C GLU A 154 -6.22 18.65 -23.37
N PRO A 155 -6.11 18.09 -22.16
CA PRO A 155 -5.79 16.68 -21.98
C PRO A 155 -6.75 15.80 -22.77
N SER A 156 -6.29 14.63 -23.23
CA SER A 156 -7.19 13.69 -23.91
C SER A 156 -8.39 13.33 -23.00
N ASP A 157 -9.58 13.23 -23.60
CA ASP A 157 -10.82 12.91 -22.87
C ASP A 157 -10.70 11.65 -21.99
N TYR A 158 -9.93 10.68 -22.48
CA TYR A 158 -9.62 9.45 -21.75
C TYR A 158 -8.85 9.72 -20.45
N ALA A 159 -7.81 10.56 -20.48
CA ALA A 159 -7.01 10.87 -19.30
C ALA A 159 -7.86 11.57 -18.23
N ARG A 160 -8.71 12.51 -18.64
CA ARG A 160 -9.64 13.22 -17.74
C ARG A 160 -10.67 12.26 -17.12
N ARG A 161 -11.20 11.32 -17.92
CA ARG A 161 -12.13 10.29 -17.43
C ARG A 161 -11.47 9.40 -16.38
N VAL A 162 -10.25 8.93 -16.62
CA VAL A 162 -9.52 8.07 -15.67
C VAL A 162 -9.23 8.80 -14.36
N GLU A 163 -8.86 10.08 -14.43
CA GLU A 163 -8.63 10.90 -13.22
C GLU A 163 -9.93 11.11 -12.44
N ARG A 164 -11.04 11.41 -13.12
CA ARG A 164 -12.36 11.52 -12.50
C ARG A 164 -12.76 10.23 -11.80
N ILE A 165 -12.70 9.09 -12.50
CA ILE A 165 -13.02 7.76 -11.96
C ILE A 165 -12.21 7.50 -10.68
N ARG A 166 -10.90 7.76 -10.70
CA ARG A 166 -10.04 7.54 -9.51
C ARG A 166 -10.38 8.44 -8.33
N GLN A 167 -10.94 9.61 -8.58
CA GLN A 167 -11.34 10.57 -7.54
C GLN A 167 -12.74 10.28 -6.99
N THR A 168 -13.68 9.91 -7.86
CA THR A 168 -15.10 9.76 -7.50
C THR A 168 -15.45 8.34 -7.07
N GLU A 169 -14.87 7.32 -7.71
CA GLU A 169 -15.23 5.92 -7.50
C GLU A 169 -14.25 5.26 -6.54
N ARG A 170 -14.79 4.53 -5.57
CA ARG A 170 -13.99 3.75 -4.62
C ARG A 170 -13.68 2.38 -5.22
N GLN A 171 -12.41 1.96 -5.15
CA GLN A 171 -11.95 0.63 -5.57
C GLN A 171 -10.97 0.02 -4.55
N MET A 172 -11.03 -1.30 -4.41
CA MET A 172 -10.22 -2.11 -3.52
C MET A 172 -9.73 -3.33 -4.29
N THR A 173 -8.42 -3.53 -4.33
CA THR A 173 -7.82 -4.70 -4.96
C THR A 173 -7.33 -5.64 -3.86
N HIS A 174 -7.88 -6.86 -3.84
CA HIS A 174 -7.48 -7.91 -2.92
C HIS A 174 -6.68 -8.98 -3.67
N LYS A 175 -5.64 -9.51 -3.02
CA LYS A 175 -4.79 -10.57 -3.56
C LYS A 175 -4.76 -11.72 -2.56
N SER A 176 -5.01 -12.92 -3.04
CA SER A 176 -5.02 -14.09 -2.18
C SER A 176 -3.62 -14.61 -1.84
N PRO A 177 -3.50 -15.53 -0.87
CA PRO A 177 -2.32 -16.37 -0.77
C PRO A 177 -2.20 -17.35 -1.95
N PHE A 178 -1.03 -17.96 -2.07
CA PHE A 178 -0.79 -19.00 -3.06
C PHE A 178 -1.61 -20.27 -2.77
N LEU A 179 -2.59 -20.55 -3.62
CA LEU A 179 -3.46 -21.72 -3.60
C LEU A 179 -2.86 -22.91 -4.35
N GLU A 180 -3.15 -24.11 -3.84
CA GLU A 180 -2.67 -25.38 -4.37
C GLU A 180 -3.44 -25.87 -5.62
N THR A 181 -3.57 -25.02 -6.62
CA THR A 181 -4.33 -25.30 -7.83
C THR A 181 -3.63 -24.78 -9.08
N SER A 182 -4.20 -25.10 -10.23
CA SER A 182 -3.74 -24.61 -11.53
C SER A 182 -4.57 -23.40 -11.94
N THR A 183 -3.97 -22.52 -12.74
CA THR A 183 -4.61 -21.29 -13.21
C THR A 183 -5.88 -21.64 -13.97
N LYS A 184 -5.83 -22.62 -14.87
CA LYS A 184 -6.97 -23.07 -15.67
C LYS A 184 -8.18 -23.50 -14.81
N LYS A 185 -7.93 -24.17 -13.68
CA LYS A 185 -8.99 -24.65 -12.78
C LYS A 185 -9.62 -23.49 -12.00
N LEU A 186 -8.79 -22.56 -11.54
CA LEU A 186 -9.23 -21.41 -10.74
C LEU A 186 -9.90 -20.33 -11.59
N VAL A 187 -9.47 -20.18 -12.85
CA VAL A 187 -10.10 -19.29 -13.85
C VAL A 187 -11.57 -19.61 -14.04
N MET A 188 -11.98 -20.88 -13.96
CA MET A 188 -13.40 -21.24 -14.06
C MET A 188 -14.24 -20.62 -12.93
N LEU A 189 -13.70 -20.57 -11.71
CA LEU A 189 -14.38 -19.95 -10.56
C LEU A 189 -14.33 -18.42 -10.66
N ALA A 190 -13.19 -17.84 -11.05
CA ALA A 190 -13.05 -16.40 -11.22
C ALA A 190 -14.07 -15.84 -12.23
N ARG A 191 -14.20 -16.50 -13.39
CA ARG A 191 -15.21 -16.14 -14.41
C ARG A 191 -16.65 -16.29 -13.90
N GLN A 192 -16.90 -17.25 -13.00
CA GLN A 192 -18.25 -17.48 -12.45
C GLN A 192 -18.70 -16.35 -11.51
N ILE A 193 -17.78 -15.69 -10.80
CA ILE A 193 -18.09 -14.64 -9.83
C ILE A 193 -17.95 -13.22 -10.41
N GLN A 194 -17.26 -13.07 -11.55
CA GLN A 194 -17.08 -11.78 -12.21
C GLN A 194 -18.43 -11.14 -12.55
N GLY A 195 -18.58 -9.86 -12.23
CA GLY A 195 -19.79 -9.06 -12.50
C GLY A 195 -20.96 -9.32 -11.55
N LYS A 196 -20.85 -10.26 -10.60
CA LYS A 196 -21.91 -10.53 -9.61
C LYS A 196 -21.78 -9.62 -8.39
N THR A 197 -22.89 -9.42 -7.69
CA THR A 197 -22.87 -8.82 -6.35
C THR A 197 -22.04 -9.67 -5.41
N LEU A 198 -21.46 -9.06 -4.38
CA LEU A 198 -20.62 -9.77 -3.43
C LEU A 198 -21.39 -10.91 -2.72
N GLN A 199 -22.66 -10.67 -2.37
CA GLN A 199 -23.50 -11.66 -1.70
C GLN A 199 -23.87 -12.84 -2.62
N ASP A 200 -24.16 -12.55 -3.89
CA ASP A 200 -24.42 -13.61 -4.88
C ASP A 200 -23.15 -14.43 -5.11
N ALA A 201 -21.99 -13.78 -5.19
CA ALA A 201 -20.71 -14.48 -5.31
C ALA A 201 -20.43 -15.40 -4.11
N LEU A 202 -20.66 -14.93 -2.88
CA LEU A 202 -20.52 -15.74 -1.66
C LEU A 202 -21.45 -16.95 -1.65
N THR A 203 -22.70 -16.73 -2.06
CA THR A 203 -23.71 -17.79 -2.18
C THR A 203 -23.28 -18.83 -3.21
N GLN A 204 -22.82 -18.38 -4.38
CA GLN A 204 -22.34 -19.26 -5.46
C GLN A 204 -21.12 -20.07 -5.04
N MET A 205 -20.18 -19.47 -4.28
CA MET A 205 -19.02 -20.20 -3.76
C MET A 205 -19.38 -21.17 -2.64
N THR A 206 -20.39 -20.84 -1.81
CA THR A 206 -20.89 -21.71 -0.75
C THR A 206 -21.48 -23.01 -1.31
N TYR A 207 -22.27 -22.93 -2.38
CA TYR A 207 -22.91 -24.09 -3.00
C TYR A 207 -22.12 -24.70 -4.16
N SER A 208 -20.91 -24.21 -4.43
CA SER A 208 -20.07 -24.76 -5.50
C SER A 208 -19.43 -26.06 -5.08
N LYS A 209 -19.50 -27.06 -5.98
CA LYS A 209 -18.89 -28.38 -5.79
C LYS A 209 -17.36 -28.38 -5.87
N LYS A 210 -16.74 -27.26 -6.26
CA LYS A 210 -15.29 -27.17 -6.52
C LYS A 210 -14.54 -27.00 -5.19
N LYS A 211 -13.50 -27.81 -4.95
CA LYS A 211 -12.66 -27.72 -3.73
C LYS A 211 -12.20 -26.29 -3.42
N MET A 212 -11.72 -25.57 -4.43
CA MET A 212 -11.18 -24.21 -4.28
C MET A 212 -12.26 -23.14 -4.08
N ALA A 213 -13.55 -23.46 -4.21
CA ALA A 213 -14.62 -22.48 -3.93
C ALA A 213 -14.64 -22.06 -2.46
N ARG A 214 -14.28 -22.97 -1.55
CA ARG A 214 -14.15 -22.66 -0.11
C ARG A 214 -13.08 -21.60 0.15
N GLU A 215 -11.92 -21.71 -0.50
CA GLU A 215 -10.84 -20.71 -0.38
C GLU A 215 -11.25 -19.37 -1.01
N VAL A 216 -11.89 -19.41 -2.17
CA VAL A 216 -12.37 -18.20 -2.86
C VAL A 216 -13.45 -17.48 -2.05
N LYS A 217 -14.30 -18.23 -1.33
CA LYS A 217 -15.28 -17.70 -0.37
C LYS A 217 -14.59 -16.97 0.78
N PHE A 218 -13.63 -17.61 1.44
CA PHE A 218 -12.86 -16.99 2.52
C PHE A 218 -12.21 -15.67 2.06
N GLN A 219 -11.67 -15.66 0.84
CA GLN A 219 -11.08 -14.46 0.25
C GLN A 219 -12.11 -13.39 -0.14
N LEU A 220 -13.38 -13.74 -0.39
CA LEU A 220 -14.49 -12.76 -0.55
C LEU A 220 -14.83 -12.12 0.78
N GLU A 221 -14.82 -12.89 1.87
CA GLU A 221 -15.09 -12.37 3.21
C GLU A 221 -13.96 -11.43 3.65
N GLU A 222 -12.70 -11.84 3.48
CA GLU A 222 -11.54 -11.01 3.78
C GLU A 222 -11.51 -9.71 2.96
N ALA A 223 -11.75 -9.81 1.64
CA ALA A 223 -11.77 -8.65 0.77
C ALA A 223 -12.89 -7.66 1.13
N ARG A 224 -14.08 -8.17 1.48
CA ARG A 224 -15.19 -7.38 2.01
C ARG A 224 -14.76 -6.57 3.22
N ASP A 225 -14.16 -7.24 4.20
CA ASP A 225 -13.77 -6.61 5.46
C ASP A 225 -12.73 -5.52 5.20
N PHE A 226 -11.74 -5.78 4.35
CA PHE A 226 -10.78 -4.76 3.94
C PHE A 226 -11.43 -3.62 3.15
N ALA A 227 -12.37 -3.88 2.26
CA ALA A 227 -13.05 -2.84 1.49
C ALA A 227 -13.88 -1.91 2.39
N VAL A 228 -14.57 -2.48 3.38
CA VAL A 228 -15.34 -1.70 4.38
C VAL A 228 -14.38 -0.90 5.26
N VAL A 229 -13.36 -1.53 5.84
CA VAL A 229 -12.47 -0.87 6.82
C VAL A 229 -11.53 0.15 6.17
N SER A 230 -10.89 -0.21 5.05
CA SER A 230 -9.85 0.64 4.44
C SER A 230 -10.39 1.68 3.48
N ARG A 231 -11.48 1.37 2.75
CA ARG A 231 -12.05 2.26 1.72
C ARG A 231 -13.42 2.82 2.11
N GLY A 232 -14.04 2.33 3.18
CA GLY A 232 -15.36 2.79 3.61
C GLY A 232 -16.48 2.42 2.65
N MET A 233 -16.34 1.31 1.91
CA MET A 233 -17.39 0.84 0.99
C MET A 233 -18.53 0.14 1.74
N GLY A 234 -19.73 0.07 1.14
CA GLY A 234 -20.85 -0.70 1.72
C GLY A 234 -21.57 -0.07 2.92
N LEU A 235 -21.22 1.16 3.30
CA LEU A 235 -21.77 1.84 4.50
C LEU A 235 -23.04 2.68 4.24
N GLY A 236 -23.47 2.84 2.98
CA GLY A 236 -24.60 3.72 2.63
C GLY A 236 -25.94 3.30 3.22
N LYS A 237 -26.14 2.00 3.49
CA LYS A 237 -27.39 1.47 4.04
C LYS A 237 -27.65 1.88 5.49
N ALA A 238 -26.61 2.16 6.27
CA ALA A 238 -26.73 2.58 7.67
C ALA A 238 -27.00 4.09 7.83
N GLY A 239 -26.61 4.90 6.82
CA GLY A 239 -26.83 6.35 6.83
C GLY A 239 -28.18 6.78 6.23
N ALA A 240 -28.84 5.91 5.46
CA ALA A 240 -30.19 6.15 4.97
C ALA A 240 -31.21 5.76 6.06
N ALA A 241 -32.05 6.71 6.49
CA ALA A 241 -33.09 6.47 7.47
C ALA A 241 -33.94 5.24 7.07
N PRO A 242 -34.35 4.37 8.03
CA PRO A 242 -34.96 3.07 7.75
C PRO A 242 -36.39 3.11 7.15
N GLY A 243 -36.81 4.24 6.59
CA GLY A 243 -38.14 4.46 6.03
C GLY A 243 -38.19 5.19 4.67
N GLY A 244 -37.06 5.36 3.97
CA GLY A 244 -37.07 5.90 2.61
C GLY A 244 -37.62 4.90 1.59
N ASP A 245 -38.55 5.33 0.74
CA ASP A 245 -39.19 4.50 -0.29
C ASP A 245 -38.14 3.83 -1.20
N LYS A 246 -37.94 2.52 -1.02
CA LYS A 246 -36.94 1.70 -1.72
C LYS A 246 -37.13 1.66 -3.24
N ASP A 247 -38.32 2.04 -3.70
CA ASP A 247 -38.70 2.01 -5.12
C ASP A 247 -38.29 3.29 -5.86
N ALA A 248 -38.12 4.43 -5.17
CA ALA A 248 -37.72 5.69 -5.79
C ALA A 248 -36.22 5.72 -6.17
N ALA A 249 -35.39 4.93 -5.50
CA ALA A 249 -33.94 4.88 -5.73
C ALA A 249 -33.49 3.73 -6.66
N LEU A 250 -34.42 3.00 -7.29
CA LEU A 250 -34.09 1.80 -8.06
C LEU A 250 -33.41 2.14 -9.40
N ILE A 251 -32.09 2.01 -9.45
CA ILE A 251 -31.32 2.23 -10.68
C ILE A 251 -31.32 0.95 -11.52
N LYS A 252 -31.85 1.02 -12.74
CA LYS A 252 -31.80 -0.07 -13.72
C LYS A 252 -30.58 0.11 -14.61
N ILE A 253 -29.63 -0.81 -14.53
CA ILE A 253 -28.41 -0.78 -15.35
C ILE A 253 -28.36 -2.02 -16.23
N LYS A 254 -27.84 -1.88 -17.45
CA LYS A 254 -27.44 -3.00 -18.29
C LYS A 254 -25.95 -3.23 -18.13
N THR A 255 -25.56 -4.42 -17.70
CA THR A 255 -24.16 -4.84 -17.63
C THR A 255 -23.60 -4.95 -19.06
N LYS A 256 -22.27 -4.95 -19.19
CA LYS A 256 -21.59 -5.16 -20.47
C LYS A 256 -22.04 -6.45 -21.18
N ASP A 257 -22.40 -7.47 -20.40
CA ASP A 257 -22.87 -8.77 -20.90
C ASP A 257 -24.36 -8.78 -21.27
N GLY A 258 -25.05 -7.63 -21.18
CA GLY A 258 -26.46 -7.47 -21.55
C GLY A 258 -27.47 -7.84 -20.45
N GLN A 259 -27.01 -8.34 -19.29
CA GLN A 259 -27.88 -8.61 -18.14
C GLN A 259 -28.42 -7.30 -17.55
N THR A 260 -29.68 -7.31 -17.11
CA THR A 260 -30.29 -6.17 -16.44
C THR A 260 -30.20 -6.34 -14.93
N LEU A 261 -29.53 -5.41 -14.26
CA LEU A 261 -29.39 -5.39 -12.82
C LEU A 261 -30.25 -4.25 -12.24
N LYS A 262 -30.96 -4.57 -11.16
CA LYS A 262 -31.74 -3.63 -10.37
C LYS A 262 -30.93 -3.33 -9.11
N ILE A 263 -30.41 -2.11 -9.00
CA ILE A 263 -29.59 -1.69 -7.87
C ILE A 263 -30.47 -0.89 -6.92
N THR A 264 -30.69 -1.42 -5.73
CA THR A 264 -31.40 -0.73 -4.64
C THR A 264 -30.45 0.19 -3.88
N ASP A 265 -29.23 -0.29 -3.59
CA ASP A 265 -28.21 0.46 -2.86
C ASP A 265 -26.99 0.72 -3.78
N PRO A 266 -26.68 1.97 -4.17
CA PRO A 266 -25.54 2.25 -5.05
C PRO A 266 -24.20 1.95 -4.37
N SER A 267 -24.13 2.06 -3.03
CA SER A 267 -22.92 1.72 -2.27
C SER A 267 -22.66 0.22 -2.10
N SER A 268 -23.51 -0.64 -2.68
CA SER A 268 -23.38 -2.10 -2.51
C SER A 268 -22.14 -2.65 -3.21
N LEU A 269 -21.50 -3.63 -2.57
CA LEU A 269 -20.28 -4.24 -3.08
C LEU A 269 -20.59 -5.24 -4.19
N TYR A 270 -19.81 -5.18 -5.26
CA TYR A 270 -19.81 -6.19 -6.31
C TYR A 270 -18.39 -6.48 -6.81
N VAL A 271 -18.25 -7.57 -7.56
CA VAL A 271 -16.96 -7.99 -8.11
C VAL A 271 -16.83 -7.44 -9.54
N ALA A 272 -16.18 -6.30 -9.75
CA ALA A 272 -15.93 -5.79 -11.12
C ALA A 272 -15.04 -6.73 -11.92
N GLU A 273 -13.89 -7.10 -11.35
CA GLU A 273 -12.87 -7.84 -12.06
C GLU A 273 -12.34 -8.99 -11.22
N ALA A 274 -12.21 -10.16 -11.84
CA ALA A 274 -11.64 -11.34 -11.22
C ALA A 274 -10.72 -12.05 -12.21
N TRP A 275 -9.44 -12.17 -11.87
CA TRP A 275 -8.46 -12.88 -12.67
C TRP A 275 -7.49 -13.69 -11.82
N VAL A 276 -6.73 -14.56 -12.48
CA VAL A 276 -5.84 -15.52 -11.81
C VAL A 276 -4.43 -15.40 -12.36
N ASN A 277 -3.47 -15.35 -11.46
CA ASN A 277 -2.05 -15.33 -11.75
C ASN A 277 -1.40 -16.69 -11.43
N LYS A 278 -0.33 -16.99 -12.17
CA LYS A 278 0.50 -18.16 -11.92
C LYS A 278 1.54 -17.84 -10.85
N GLY A 279 1.58 -18.66 -9.80
CA GLY A 279 2.59 -18.60 -8.76
C GLY A 279 3.82 -19.47 -9.06
N PRO A 280 4.78 -19.51 -8.13
CA PRO A 280 5.92 -20.42 -8.21
C PRO A 280 5.44 -21.88 -8.23
N SER A 281 6.15 -22.75 -8.95
CA SER A 281 5.83 -24.19 -8.94
C SER A 281 6.11 -24.76 -7.56
N ARG A 282 5.10 -25.38 -6.94
CA ARG A 282 5.24 -25.98 -5.61
C ARG A 282 6.17 -27.19 -5.61
N ASN A 283 6.05 -28.05 -6.62
CA ASN A 283 6.90 -29.24 -6.75
C ASN A 283 7.08 -29.62 -8.23
N ARG A 284 8.16 -30.31 -8.56
CA ARG A 284 8.41 -30.93 -9.86
C ARG A 284 8.85 -32.37 -9.62
N ARG A 285 8.14 -33.34 -10.20
CA ARG A 285 8.45 -34.77 -10.09
C ARG A 285 8.71 -35.36 -11.46
N ILE A 286 9.65 -36.29 -11.55
CA ILE A 286 9.89 -37.06 -12.76
C ILE A 286 8.79 -38.12 -12.89
N GLU A 287 8.18 -38.21 -14.06
CA GLU A 287 7.21 -39.25 -14.44
C GLU A 287 7.92 -40.23 -15.36
N PHE A 288 8.12 -41.47 -14.89
CA PHE A 288 8.67 -42.54 -15.70
C PHE A 288 7.58 -43.11 -16.62
N LYS A 289 7.89 -43.20 -17.91
CA LYS A 289 6.98 -43.73 -18.95
C LYS A 289 7.61 -44.95 -19.61
N GLY A 290 6.84 -45.68 -20.43
CA GLY A 290 7.35 -46.83 -21.17
C GLY A 290 8.50 -46.47 -22.14
N ARG A 291 9.33 -47.46 -22.48
CA ARG A 291 10.47 -47.33 -23.42
C ARG A 291 11.53 -46.30 -23.00
N GLY A 292 11.83 -46.21 -21.70
CA GLY A 292 12.88 -45.32 -21.18
C GLY A 292 12.58 -43.82 -21.28
N ARG A 293 11.33 -43.43 -21.62
CA ARG A 293 10.94 -42.02 -21.73
C ARG A 293 10.62 -41.46 -20.34
N THR A 294 10.99 -40.21 -20.11
CA THR A 294 10.65 -39.49 -18.87
C THR A 294 9.92 -38.19 -19.18
N GLY A 295 8.94 -37.86 -18.34
CA GLY A 295 8.25 -36.57 -18.32
C GLY A 295 8.51 -35.86 -16.99
N VAL A 296 8.13 -34.58 -16.90
CA VAL A 296 8.16 -33.84 -15.63
C VAL A 296 6.75 -33.37 -15.30
N ILE A 297 6.21 -33.83 -14.18
CA ILE A 297 4.93 -33.34 -13.65
C ILE A 297 5.21 -32.20 -12.68
N ILE A 298 4.65 -31.04 -13.00
CA ILE A 298 4.76 -29.83 -12.18
C ILE A 298 3.48 -29.69 -11.35
N SER A 299 3.63 -29.58 -10.03
CA SER A 299 2.55 -29.21 -9.13
C SER A 299 2.43 -27.68 -9.12
N PRO A 300 1.39 -27.10 -9.71
CA PRO A 300 1.25 -25.66 -9.79
C PRO A 300 0.87 -25.07 -8.43
N SER A 301 1.18 -23.78 -8.28
CA SER A 301 0.59 -22.92 -7.28
C SER A 301 0.11 -21.65 -7.98
N THR A 302 -0.99 -21.08 -7.51
CA THR A 302 -1.64 -19.93 -8.16
C THR A 302 -2.25 -19.00 -7.17
N ASP A 303 -2.46 -17.77 -7.60
CA ASP A 303 -3.04 -16.74 -6.77
C ASP A 303 -4.11 -16.00 -7.58
N THR A 304 -5.17 -15.57 -6.91
CA THR A 304 -6.22 -14.73 -7.47
C THR A 304 -5.97 -13.28 -7.13
N PHE A 305 -6.14 -12.42 -8.13
CA PHE A 305 -6.37 -11.00 -7.90
C PHE A 305 -7.85 -10.74 -8.09
N ARG A 306 -8.45 -10.05 -7.12
CA ARG A 306 -9.81 -9.56 -7.22
C ARG A 306 -9.77 -8.03 -7.20
N GLY A 307 -10.23 -7.41 -8.27
CA GLY A 307 -10.63 -6.02 -8.25
C GLY A 307 -12.06 -5.94 -7.71
N GLU A 308 -12.22 -5.61 -6.44
CA GLU A 308 -13.50 -5.18 -5.89
C GLU A 308 -13.65 -3.68 -6.16
N SER A 309 -14.40 -3.34 -7.19
CA SER A 309 -14.98 -2.01 -7.44
C SER A 309 -16.29 -2.26 -8.19
N VAL A 310 -17.33 -1.44 -8.14
CA VAL A 310 -17.50 0.02 -8.09
C VAL A 310 -18.65 0.34 -7.10
N SER A 311 -18.65 1.54 -6.52
CA SER A 311 -19.80 2.17 -5.85
C SER A 311 -20.36 3.28 -6.73
#